data_AF-A0A524AAR2-F1
#
_entry.id   AF-A0A524AAR2-F1
#
_cell.length_a   1.000
_cell.length_b   1.000
_cell.length_c   1.000
_cell.angle_alpha   90.00
_cell.angle_beta   90.00
_cell.angle_gamma   90.00
#
_symmetry.space_group_name_H-M   'P 1'
#
loop_
_entity.id
_entity.type
_entity.pdbx_description
1 polymer ?
#
loop_
_entity_poly.entity_id
_entity_poly.type
_entity_poly.pdbx_seq_one_letter_code
_entity_poly.pdbx_strand_id
1 'polypeptide(L)'
;MTLYLIQHAESKRKDEDPARPLSKKGWEDIRKVAEYAEKHLHIQVSQIYHSGKLRAQQTAQVLANHLRPTKGVIVAEGLDPLANPKMWKNRLTETAEDIMIVGHLPHLSKLAGELLTGDANREVVTFTNGCIVCLEKGEKGLWKVRWMITPEVVPKCDDTGLRPGAPIEEARKILEEAAAVAEQRIKETMRCMHGSPSIWKTKLLTVLA
;
A
#
# COMPACT_ATOMS: atom_id res chain seq x y z
N MET A 1 15.02 4.84 -15.30
CA MET A 1 14.83 4.07 -14.06
C MET A 1 14.23 4.98 -13.00
N THR A 2 13.15 4.53 -12.40
CA THR A 2 12.50 5.10 -11.23
C THR A 2 12.69 4.18 -10.03
N LEU A 3 13.09 4.76 -8.91
CA LEU A 3 13.29 4.08 -7.64
C LEU A 3 12.29 4.61 -6.63
N TYR A 4 11.56 3.71 -5.99
CA TYR A 4 10.64 4.05 -4.91
C TYR A 4 11.25 3.64 -3.56
N LEU A 5 11.50 4.60 -2.67
CA LEU A 5 11.97 4.34 -1.32
C LEU A 5 10.83 4.50 -0.31
N ILE A 6 10.58 3.46 0.47
CA ILE A 6 9.48 3.38 1.42
C ILE A 6 10.04 3.06 2.80
N GLN A 7 9.82 3.95 3.77
CA GLN A 7 9.95 3.57 5.17
C GLN A 7 8.76 2.69 5.54
N HIS A 8 9.01 1.54 6.18
CA HIS A 8 7.92 0.68 6.63
C HIS A 8 6.83 1.46 7.37
N ALA A 9 5.58 1.01 7.26
CA ALA A 9 4.46 1.61 7.97
C ALA A 9 4.61 1.45 9.50
N GLU A 10 3.79 2.19 10.24
CA GLU A 10 3.87 2.23 11.70
C GLU A 10 3.79 0.81 12.29
N SER A 11 4.70 0.50 13.20
CA SER A 11 4.80 -0.81 13.84
C SER A 11 4.50 -0.72 15.32
N LYS A 12 4.00 -1.80 15.91
CA LYS A 12 3.96 -1.95 17.35
C LYS A 12 5.33 -1.69 17.98
N ARG A 13 5.31 -1.21 19.22
CA ARG A 13 6.53 -1.04 20.00
C ARG A 13 7.08 -2.41 20.40
N LYS A 14 8.39 -2.47 20.72
CA LYS A 14 9.07 -3.74 21.03
C LYS A 14 8.56 -4.38 22.33
N ASP A 15 8.18 -3.55 23.29
CA ASP A 15 7.59 -3.93 24.58
C ASP A 15 6.16 -4.46 24.46
N GLU A 16 5.41 -4.02 23.45
CA GLU A 16 4.09 -4.58 23.15
C GLU A 16 4.19 -5.92 22.40
N ASP A 17 5.10 -6.01 21.43
CA ASP A 17 5.33 -7.20 20.62
C ASP A 17 6.79 -7.23 20.12
N PRO A 18 7.62 -8.19 20.55
CA PRO A 18 9.02 -8.29 20.13
C PRO A 18 9.22 -8.46 18.63
N ALA A 19 8.26 -9.09 17.93
CA ALA A 19 8.31 -9.24 16.47
C ALA A 19 8.03 -7.92 15.74
N ARG A 20 7.44 -6.94 16.45
CA ARG A 20 7.10 -5.60 15.97
C ARG A 20 6.37 -5.62 14.62
N PRO A 21 5.22 -6.32 14.52
CA PRO A 21 4.38 -6.23 13.34
C PRO A 21 3.84 -4.81 13.16
N LEU A 22 3.20 -4.54 12.03
CA LEU A 22 2.46 -3.29 11.81
C LEU A 22 1.40 -3.08 12.90
N SER A 23 1.26 -1.83 13.36
CA SER A 23 0.18 -1.42 14.25
C SER A 23 -1.15 -1.35 13.48
N LYS A 24 -2.28 -1.20 14.18
CA LYS A 24 -3.59 -0.99 13.54
C LYS A 24 -3.54 0.22 12.59
N LYS A 25 -3.04 1.35 13.10
CA LYS A 25 -2.83 2.57 12.32
C LYS A 25 -1.87 2.35 11.15
N GLY A 26 -0.78 1.62 11.37
CA GLY A 26 0.17 1.28 10.29
C GLY A 26 -0.48 0.49 9.14
N TRP A 27 -1.37 -0.45 9.45
CA TRP A 27 -2.15 -1.17 8.44
C TRP A 27 -3.13 -0.27 7.68
N GLU A 28 -3.82 0.64 8.37
CA GLU A 28 -4.75 1.60 7.77
C GLU A 28 -4.00 2.57 6.84
N ASP A 29 -2.92 3.16 7.34
CA ASP A 29 -2.08 4.13 6.63
C ASP A 29 -1.49 3.52 5.35
N ILE A 30 -0.92 2.31 5.41
CA ILE A 30 -0.27 1.71 4.23
C ILE A 30 -1.27 1.23 3.18
N ARG A 31 -2.45 0.74 3.57
CA ARG A 31 -3.50 0.35 2.61
C ARG A 31 -3.99 1.57 1.84
N LYS A 32 -4.25 2.66 2.56
CA LYS A 32 -4.63 3.94 1.97
C LYS A 32 -3.58 4.45 0.97
N VAL A 33 -2.30 4.42 1.35
CA VAL A 33 -1.20 4.82 0.47
C VAL A 33 -1.10 3.90 -0.76
N ALA A 34 -1.20 2.59 -0.58
CA ALA A 34 -1.11 1.62 -1.67
C ALA A 34 -2.27 1.76 -2.67
N GLU A 35 -3.48 1.96 -2.18
CA GLU A 35 -4.67 2.21 -3.01
C GLU A 35 -4.55 3.52 -3.80
N TYR A 36 -4.08 4.59 -3.15
CA TYR A 36 -3.85 5.87 -3.83
C TYR A 36 -2.78 5.74 -4.92
N ALA A 37 -1.69 5.02 -4.63
CA ALA A 37 -0.62 4.77 -5.58
C ALA A 37 -1.11 3.99 -6.82
N GLU A 38 -1.95 2.98 -6.61
CA GLU A 38 -2.58 2.20 -7.68
C GLU A 38 -3.51 3.07 -8.53
N LYS A 39 -4.42 3.83 -7.90
CA LYS A 39 -5.46 4.58 -8.61
C LYS A 39 -4.97 5.83 -9.32
N HIS A 40 -4.02 6.56 -8.73
CA HIS A 40 -3.68 7.93 -9.14
C HIS A 40 -2.26 8.12 -9.62
N LEU A 41 -1.31 7.29 -9.16
CA LEU A 41 0.10 7.45 -9.51
C LEU A 41 0.56 6.45 -10.58
N HIS A 42 -0.23 5.41 -10.84
CA HIS A 42 0.04 4.37 -11.84
C HIS A 42 1.46 3.80 -11.73
N ILE A 43 1.94 3.60 -10.50
CA ILE A 43 3.26 3.06 -10.24
C ILE A 43 3.39 1.68 -10.86
N GLN A 44 4.39 1.51 -11.73
CA GLN A 44 4.79 0.23 -12.29
C GLN A 44 6.19 -0.10 -11.77
N VAL A 45 6.35 -1.25 -11.13
CA VAL A 45 7.64 -1.73 -10.62
C VAL A 45 7.80 -3.20 -10.96
N SER A 46 9.02 -3.62 -11.32
CA SER A 46 9.29 -5.03 -11.61
C SER A 46 9.39 -5.85 -10.32
N GLN A 47 9.97 -5.29 -9.26
CA GLN A 47 10.26 -5.98 -8.00
C GLN A 47 10.13 -5.05 -6.81
N ILE A 48 9.61 -5.60 -5.69
CA ILE A 48 9.68 -4.96 -4.38
C ILE A 48 10.71 -5.70 -3.50
N TYR A 49 11.71 -4.98 -3.01
CA TYR A 49 12.71 -5.47 -2.08
C TYR A 49 12.39 -5.04 -0.65
N HIS A 50 12.61 -5.90 0.34
CA HIS A 50 12.46 -5.54 1.75
C HIS A 50 13.61 -6.05 2.63
N SER A 51 13.78 -5.41 3.80
CA SER A 51 14.86 -5.70 4.76
C SER A 51 14.75 -7.02 5.53
N GLY A 52 13.75 -7.85 5.25
CA GLY A 52 13.45 -9.05 6.03
C GLY A 52 12.82 -8.81 7.40
N LYS A 53 12.82 -7.59 7.96
CA LYS A 53 12.11 -7.32 9.22
C LYS A 53 10.59 -7.38 8.98
N LEU A 54 9.85 -7.99 9.91
CA LEU A 54 8.42 -8.26 9.76
C LEU A 54 7.60 -7.04 9.31
N ARG A 55 7.77 -5.88 9.96
CA ARG A 55 7.11 -4.62 9.56
C ARG A 55 7.40 -4.17 8.13
N ALA A 56 8.64 -4.37 7.64
CA ALA A 56 9.00 -4.03 6.27
C ALA A 56 8.41 -5.04 5.28
N GLN A 57 8.45 -6.33 5.62
CA GLN A 57 7.81 -7.39 4.82
C GLN A 57 6.30 -7.17 4.69
N GLN A 58 5.61 -6.89 5.80
CA GLN A 58 4.17 -6.63 5.80
C GLN A 58 3.81 -5.40 4.96
N THR A 59 4.59 -4.32 5.09
CA THR A 59 4.42 -3.11 4.26
C THR A 59 4.61 -3.45 2.78
N ALA A 60 5.66 -4.19 2.43
CA ALA A 60 5.94 -4.62 1.05
C ALA A 60 4.82 -5.50 0.48
N GLN A 61 4.26 -6.40 1.28
CA GLN A 61 3.16 -7.27 0.85
C GLN A 61 1.88 -6.49 0.56
N VAL A 62 1.56 -5.47 1.36
CA VAL A 62 0.41 -4.59 1.06
C VAL A 62 0.61 -3.90 -0.28
N LEU A 63 1.77 -3.29 -0.48
CA LEU A 63 2.09 -2.60 -1.73
C LEU A 63 2.04 -3.56 -2.93
N ALA A 64 2.53 -4.79 -2.78
CA ALA A 64 2.51 -5.80 -3.84
C ALA A 64 1.09 -6.21 -4.26
N ASN A 65 0.16 -6.29 -3.31
CA ASN A 65 -1.23 -6.66 -3.61
C ASN A 65 -1.93 -5.64 -4.51
N HIS A 66 -1.55 -4.35 -4.40
CA HIS A 66 -2.09 -3.27 -5.21
C HIS A 66 -1.30 -3.09 -6.53
N LEU A 67 0.03 -3.01 -6.42
CA LEU A 67 0.92 -2.65 -7.53
C LEU A 67 1.30 -3.82 -8.44
N ARG A 68 1.11 -5.07 -7.96
CA ARG A 68 1.31 -6.30 -8.74
C ARG A 68 2.66 -6.35 -9.48
N PRO A 69 3.80 -6.26 -8.76
CA PRO A 69 5.12 -6.32 -9.37
C PRO A 69 5.34 -7.64 -10.11
N THR A 70 5.89 -7.58 -11.33
CA THR A 70 6.01 -8.75 -12.22
C THR A 70 6.91 -9.85 -11.67
N LYS A 71 7.90 -9.50 -10.84
CA LYS A 71 8.83 -10.42 -10.16
C LYS A 71 8.51 -10.58 -8.67
N GLY A 72 7.40 -10.01 -8.20
CA GLY A 72 6.90 -10.20 -6.83
C GLY A 72 7.65 -9.39 -5.76
N VAL A 73 7.71 -9.97 -4.56
CA VAL A 73 8.35 -9.40 -3.37
C VAL A 73 9.50 -10.32 -2.93
N ILE A 74 10.66 -9.76 -2.64
CA ILE A 74 11.82 -10.54 -2.20
C ILE A 74 12.57 -9.85 -1.05
N VAL A 75 13.05 -10.67 -0.11
CA VAL A 75 13.98 -10.21 0.92
C VAL A 75 15.33 -9.90 0.26
N ALA A 76 16.00 -8.84 0.71
CA ALA A 76 17.34 -8.54 0.24
C ALA A 76 18.26 -8.07 1.35
N GLU A 77 19.53 -8.46 1.21
CA GLU A 77 20.59 -8.09 2.12
C GLU A 77 20.91 -6.59 2.04
N GLY A 78 21.58 -6.10 3.09
CA GLY A 78 22.01 -4.71 3.25
C GLY A 78 20.89 -3.67 3.18
N LEU A 79 19.67 -4.06 3.50
CA LEU A 79 18.54 -3.17 3.81
C LEU A 79 18.28 -3.07 5.32
N ASP A 80 19.15 -3.64 6.14
CA ASP A 80 19.10 -3.45 7.59
C ASP A 80 19.29 -1.97 7.98
N PRO A 81 18.72 -1.52 9.12
CA PRO A 81 18.77 -0.12 9.54
C PRO A 81 20.18 0.49 9.56
N LEU A 82 21.20 -0.31 9.91
CA LEU A 82 22.59 0.11 10.04
C LEU A 82 23.49 -0.38 8.89
N ALA A 83 22.90 -0.94 7.83
CA ALA A 83 23.66 -1.39 6.67
C ALA A 83 24.35 -0.21 5.96
N ASN A 84 25.38 -0.53 5.18
CA ASN A 84 26.08 0.45 4.37
C ASN A 84 25.26 0.79 3.09
N PRO A 85 24.80 2.04 2.90
CA PRO A 85 23.98 2.43 1.75
C PRO A 85 24.72 2.29 0.41
N LYS A 86 26.07 2.28 0.41
CA LYS A 86 26.87 2.12 -0.81
C LYS A 86 26.60 0.80 -1.53
N MET A 87 26.24 -0.25 -0.79
CA MET A 87 25.92 -1.54 -1.39
C MET A 87 24.71 -1.43 -2.33
N TRP A 88 23.66 -0.75 -1.87
CA TRP A 88 22.48 -0.50 -2.70
C TRP A 88 22.72 0.55 -3.78
N LYS A 89 23.47 1.61 -3.50
CA LYS A 89 23.90 2.54 -4.56
C LYS A 89 24.57 1.80 -5.71
N ASN A 90 25.52 0.91 -5.41
CA ASN A 90 26.24 0.14 -6.44
C ASN A 90 25.30 -0.77 -7.23
N ARG A 91 24.39 -1.48 -6.56
CA ARG A 91 23.36 -2.31 -7.23
C ARG A 91 22.43 -1.48 -8.13
N LEU A 92 22.03 -0.28 -7.69
CA LEU A 92 21.20 0.65 -8.45
C LEU A 92 21.93 1.27 -9.66
N THR A 93 23.26 1.24 -9.69
CA THR A 93 24.02 1.67 -10.87
C THR A 93 23.77 0.74 -12.06
N GLU A 94 23.65 -0.56 -11.78
CA GLU A 94 23.50 -1.65 -12.77
C GLU A 94 22.02 -2.01 -13.03
N THR A 95 21.10 -1.53 -12.21
CA THR A 95 19.67 -1.79 -12.36
C THR A 95 19.06 -0.89 -13.44
N ALA A 96 18.41 -1.50 -14.42
CA ALA A 96 17.69 -0.76 -15.47
C ALA A 96 16.18 -0.63 -15.19
N GLU A 97 15.60 -1.61 -14.50
CA GLU A 97 14.17 -1.69 -14.22
C GLU A 97 13.74 -0.78 -13.07
N ASP A 98 12.47 -0.38 -13.08
CA ASP A 98 11.88 0.37 -11.98
C ASP A 98 11.61 -0.55 -10.80
N ILE A 99 12.10 -0.19 -9.62
CA ILE A 99 12.02 -1.04 -8.43
C ILE A 99 11.57 -0.25 -7.20
N MET A 100 11.13 -1.01 -6.20
CA MET A 100 10.72 -0.48 -4.91
C MET A 100 11.56 -1.09 -3.78
N ILE A 101 11.96 -0.27 -2.81
CA ILE A 101 12.70 -0.69 -1.63
C ILE A 101 11.92 -0.28 -0.38
N VAL A 102 11.56 -1.26 0.45
CA VAL A 102 10.90 -1.08 1.74
C VAL A 102 11.90 -1.34 2.87
N GLY A 103 12.25 -0.29 3.61
CA GLY A 103 13.35 -0.32 4.58
C GLY A 103 13.10 0.49 5.84
N HIS A 104 14.18 0.98 6.43
CA HIS A 104 14.20 1.65 7.72
C HIS A 104 15.09 2.90 7.70
N LEU A 105 14.88 3.77 8.69
CA LEU A 105 15.87 4.75 9.08
C LEU A 105 16.92 4.13 10.02
N PRO A 106 18.18 4.61 10.00
CA PRO A 106 18.68 5.70 9.14
C PRO A 106 19.00 5.28 7.69
N HIS A 107 19.04 3.98 7.37
CA HIS A 107 19.49 3.47 6.06
C HIS A 107 18.87 4.19 4.84
N LEU A 108 17.54 4.35 4.80
CA LEU A 108 16.86 5.00 3.67
C LEU A 108 17.25 6.46 3.48
N SER A 109 17.39 7.22 4.57
CA SER A 109 17.84 8.62 4.53
C SER A 109 19.27 8.69 3.97
N LYS A 110 20.15 7.82 4.46
CA LYS A 110 21.54 7.74 3.99
C LYS A 110 21.63 7.31 2.53
N LEU A 111 20.81 6.36 2.09
CA LEU A 111 20.75 5.95 0.69
C LEU A 111 20.27 7.11 -0.19
N ALA A 112 19.23 7.85 0.22
CA ALA A 112 18.76 9.01 -0.51
C ALA A 112 19.84 10.11 -0.62
N GLY A 113 20.52 10.45 0.48
CA GLY A 113 21.64 11.40 0.46
C GLY A 113 22.78 10.96 -0.47
N GLU A 114 23.13 9.69 -0.41
CA GLU A 114 24.20 9.14 -1.25
C GLU A 114 23.86 9.10 -2.76
N LEU A 115 22.58 8.92 -3.10
CA LEU A 115 22.10 8.96 -4.48
C LEU A 115 21.94 10.39 -5.01
N LEU A 116 21.40 11.30 -4.19
CA LEU A 116 21.03 12.66 -4.60
C LEU A 116 22.19 13.66 -4.51
N THR A 117 23.10 13.48 -3.56
CA THR A 117 24.20 14.44 -3.32
C THR A 117 25.58 13.80 -3.31
N GLY A 118 25.67 12.47 -3.36
CA GLY A 118 26.93 11.75 -3.20
C GLY A 118 27.48 11.81 -1.76
N ASP A 119 26.64 12.14 -0.78
CA ASP A 119 27.01 12.20 0.63
C ASP A 119 25.90 11.61 1.50
N ALA A 120 26.15 10.39 2.00
CA ALA A 120 25.24 9.65 2.88
C ALA A 120 24.87 10.38 4.19
N ASN A 121 25.59 11.42 4.60
CA ASN A 121 25.28 12.18 5.82
C ASN A 121 24.38 13.40 5.56
N ARG A 122 24.06 13.69 4.29
CA ARG A 122 23.10 14.75 3.96
C ARG A 122 21.68 14.21 4.01
N GLU A 123 20.92 14.66 5.00
CA GLU A 123 19.50 14.37 5.09
C GLU A 123 18.72 15.26 4.12
N VAL A 124 18.37 14.69 2.97
CA VAL A 124 17.69 15.39 1.87
C VAL A 124 16.20 15.07 1.77
N VAL A 125 15.73 14.08 2.53
CA VAL A 125 14.33 13.65 2.57
C VAL A 125 13.92 13.35 4.00
N THR A 126 12.81 13.95 4.45
CA THR A 126 12.18 13.64 5.73
C THR A 126 11.23 12.45 5.57
N PHE A 127 11.73 11.23 5.81
CA PHE A 127 10.90 10.03 5.75
C PHE A 127 9.90 9.97 6.90
N THR A 128 8.70 9.47 6.61
CA THR A 128 7.69 9.11 7.59
C THR A 128 7.20 7.69 7.35
N ASN A 129 6.71 7.02 8.39
CA ASN A 129 6.24 5.64 8.25
C ASN A 129 5.16 5.51 7.17
N GLY A 130 5.36 4.61 6.21
CA GLY A 130 4.43 4.38 5.11
C GLY A 130 4.52 5.39 3.97
N CYS A 131 5.50 6.31 3.96
CA CYS A 131 5.70 7.22 2.84
C CYS A 131 6.21 6.50 1.58
N ILE A 132 5.95 7.08 0.40
CA ILE A 132 6.61 6.70 -0.86
C ILE A 132 7.41 7.90 -1.35
N VAL A 133 8.72 7.72 -1.52
CA VAL A 133 9.62 8.71 -2.13
C VAL A 133 9.99 8.22 -3.52
N CYS A 134 9.63 8.98 -4.54
CA CYS A 134 9.94 8.66 -5.93
C CYS A 134 11.22 9.38 -6.37
N LEU A 135 12.25 8.61 -6.68
CA LEU A 135 13.49 9.10 -7.25
C LEU A 135 13.59 8.68 -8.72
N GLU A 136 14.15 9.54 -9.56
CA GLU A 136 14.37 9.28 -10.97
C GLU A 136 15.85 9.44 -11.31
N LYS A 137 16.42 8.43 -11.99
CA LYS A 137 17.79 8.47 -12.49
C LYS A 137 17.80 9.07 -13.90
N GLY A 138 18.36 10.26 -14.05
CA GLY A 138 18.51 10.95 -15.33
C GLY A 138 19.65 10.40 -16.20
N GLU A 139 19.79 10.94 -17.40
CA GLU A 139 20.72 10.45 -18.46
C GLU A 139 22.19 10.38 -18.02
N LYS A 140 22.66 11.30 -17.17
CA LYS A 140 24.03 11.32 -16.64
C LYS A 140 24.22 10.45 -15.39
N GLY A 141 23.25 9.61 -15.05
CA GLY A 141 23.24 8.81 -13.82
C GLY A 141 22.92 9.59 -12.54
N LEU A 142 22.59 10.88 -12.67
CA LEU A 142 22.22 11.75 -11.54
C LEU A 142 20.78 11.48 -11.10
N TRP A 143 20.58 11.30 -9.80
CA TRP A 143 19.26 11.11 -9.21
C TRP A 143 18.58 12.43 -8.91
N LYS A 144 17.25 12.44 -9.02
CA LYS A 144 16.39 13.58 -8.66
C LYS A 144 15.17 13.08 -7.89
N VAL A 145 14.66 13.88 -6.97
CA VAL A 145 13.34 13.64 -6.36
C VAL A 145 12.28 14.06 -7.36
N ARG A 146 11.38 13.15 -7.73
CA ARG A 146 10.25 13.44 -8.62
C ARG A 146 9.01 13.87 -7.84
N TRP A 147 8.72 13.17 -6.75
CA TRP A 147 7.65 13.50 -5.79
C TRP A 147 7.78 12.64 -4.54
N MET A 148 7.03 12.97 -3.50
CA MET A 148 6.87 12.17 -2.29
C MET A 148 5.41 12.24 -1.83
N ILE A 149 4.88 11.13 -1.34
CA ILE A 149 3.60 11.10 -0.61
C ILE A 149 3.80 10.49 0.78
N THR A 150 3.00 10.94 1.73
CA THR A 150 2.90 10.41 3.09
C THR A 150 1.45 10.00 3.36
N PRO A 151 1.18 9.13 4.35
CA PRO A 151 -0.19 8.80 4.73
C PRO A 151 -1.06 10.03 5.05
N GLU A 152 -0.46 11.12 5.53
CA GLU A 152 -1.14 12.35 5.91
C GLU A 152 -1.65 13.17 4.71
N VAL A 153 -0.87 13.24 3.62
CA VAL A 153 -1.25 14.03 2.42
C VAL A 153 -2.12 13.25 1.44
N VAL A 154 -2.16 11.92 1.56
CA VAL A 154 -3.10 11.10 0.79
C VAL A 154 -4.51 11.38 1.33
N PRO A 155 -5.51 11.67 0.49
CA PRO A 155 -6.90 11.82 0.95
C PRO A 155 -7.39 10.52 1.60
N LYS A 156 -8.21 10.62 2.65
CA LYS A 156 -8.94 9.43 3.12
C LYS A 156 -9.80 8.94 1.95
N CYS A 157 -9.91 7.62 1.77
CA CYS A 157 -10.95 7.10 0.90
C CYS A 157 -12.28 7.60 1.46
N ASP A 158 -12.95 8.47 0.73
CA ASP A 158 -14.31 8.86 1.01
C ASP A 158 -15.11 7.55 1.15
N ASP A 159 -15.82 7.35 2.25
CA ASP A 159 -16.62 6.14 2.58
C ASP A 159 -17.73 5.84 1.55
N THR A 160 -17.76 6.53 0.41
CA THR A 160 -18.77 6.41 -0.63
C THR A 160 -18.50 5.25 -1.60
N GLY A 161 -17.29 4.66 -1.62
CA GLY A 161 -16.94 3.60 -2.58
C GLY A 161 -17.08 4.02 -4.05
N LEU A 162 -17.30 5.32 -4.30
CA LEU A 162 -17.57 5.90 -5.59
C LEU A 162 -16.27 6.51 -6.10
N ARG A 163 -15.83 6.07 -7.28
CA ARG A 163 -14.73 6.75 -7.97
C ARG A 163 -15.15 8.22 -8.20
N PRO A 164 -14.28 9.21 -7.94
CA PRO A 164 -14.52 10.56 -8.43
C PRO A 164 -14.68 10.50 -9.96
N GLY A 165 -15.90 10.76 -10.45
CA GLY A 165 -16.23 10.73 -11.88
C GLY A 165 -16.85 9.43 -12.43
N ALA A 166 -17.19 8.42 -11.61
CA ALA A 166 -18.09 7.37 -12.08
C ALA A 166 -19.47 7.97 -12.39
N PRO A 167 -20.06 7.74 -13.58
CA PRO A 167 -21.40 8.20 -13.87
C PRO A 167 -22.35 7.63 -12.83
N ILE A 168 -23.15 8.48 -12.20
CA ILE A 168 -24.15 8.11 -11.19
C ILE A 168 -25.01 6.93 -11.64
N GLU A 169 -25.22 6.78 -12.96
CA GLU A 169 -25.97 5.69 -13.58
C GLU A 169 -25.32 4.31 -13.39
N GLU A 170 -24.00 4.21 -13.39
CA GLU A 170 -23.28 2.93 -13.28
C GLU A 170 -23.29 2.42 -11.83
N ALA A 171 -23.19 3.33 -10.86
CA ALA A 171 -23.39 3.01 -9.45
C ALA A 171 -24.84 2.62 -9.14
N ARG A 172 -25.81 3.29 -9.76
CA ARG A 172 -27.25 2.95 -9.66
C ARG A 172 -27.50 1.54 -10.17
N LYS A 173 -26.92 1.19 -11.32
CA LYS A 173 -27.05 -0.15 -11.92
C LYS A 173 -26.50 -1.26 -11.01
N ILE A 174 -25.31 -1.06 -10.42
CA ILE A 174 -24.71 -2.04 -9.50
C ILE A 174 -25.59 -2.26 -8.26
N LEU A 175 -26.15 -1.19 -7.69
CA LEU A 175 -27.06 -1.27 -6.54
C LEU A 175 -28.38 -1.97 -6.89
N GLU A 176 -28.96 -1.66 -8.06
CA GLU A 176 -30.17 -2.32 -8.56
C GLU A 176 -29.94 -3.82 -8.80
N GLU A 177 -28.81 -4.20 -9.39
CA GLU A 177 -28.43 -5.61 -9.60
C GLU A 177 -28.22 -6.36 -8.27
N ALA A 178 -27.53 -5.74 -7.30
CA ALA A 178 -27.33 -6.34 -5.98
C ALA A 178 -28.65 -6.52 -5.21
N ALA A 179 -29.56 -5.54 -5.29
CA ALA A 179 -30.89 -5.61 -4.70
C ALA A 179 -31.73 -6.72 -5.33
N ALA A 180 -31.70 -6.87 -6.65
CA ALA A 180 -32.42 -7.93 -7.35
C ALA A 180 -31.94 -9.33 -6.95
N VAL A 181 -30.62 -9.53 -6.81
CA VAL A 181 -30.02 -10.80 -6.34
C VAL A 181 -30.44 -11.11 -4.90
N ALA A 182 -30.46 -10.09 -4.02
CA ALA A 182 -30.91 -10.27 -2.65
C ALA A 182 -32.40 -10.64 -2.57
N GLU A 183 -33.26 -9.97 -3.35
CA GLU A 183 -34.69 -10.25 -3.39
C GLU A 183 -34.97 -11.66 -3.94
N GLN A 184 -34.25 -12.08 -4.97
CA GLN A 184 -34.39 -13.43 -5.54
C GLN A 184 -34.01 -14.51 -4.53
N ARG A 185 -32.89 -14.33 -3.81
CA ARG A 185 -32.48 -15.26 -2.73
C ARG A 185 -33.49 -15.32 -1.59
N ILE A 186 -34.11 -14.19 -1.21
CA ILE A 186 -35.18 -14.17 -0.21
C ILE A 186 -36.38 -14.98 -0.71
N LYS A 187 -36.81 -14.77 -1.96
CA LYS A 187 -37.94 -15.52 -2.57
C LYS A 187 -37.66 -17.02 -2.68
N GLU A 188 -36.44 -17.41 -3.05
CA GLU A 188 -36.02 -18.82 -3.11
C GLU A 188 -36.00 -19.46 -1.72
N THR A 189 -35.46 -18.76 -0.73
CA THR A 189 -35.47 -19.20 0.68
C THR A 189 -36.91 -19.36 1.17
N MET A 190 -37.80 -18.41 0.86
CA MET A 190 -39.22 -18.48 1.21
C MET A 190 -39.98 -19.61 0.50
N ARG A 191 -39.62 -19.95 -0.76
CA ARG A 191 -40.22 -21.09 -1.49
C ARG A 191 -39.83 -22.44 -0.90
N CYS A 192 -38.60 -22.58 -0.41
CA CYS A 192 -38.12 -23.81 0.23
C CYS A 192 -38.71 -24.02 1.64
N MET A 193 -39.30 -22.98 2.23
CA MET A 193 -39.87 -23.02 3.58
C MET A 193 -41.40 -23.03 3.53
N HIS A 194 -42.01 -24.20 3.44
CA HIS A 194 -43.47 -24.37 3.59
C HIS A 194 -43.91 -24.06 5.04
N GLY A 195 -44.22 -22.80 5.36
CA GLY A 195 -44.71 -22.39 6.67
C GLY A 195 -45.51 -21.08 6.66
N SER A 196 -46.58 -21.02 7.47
CA SER A 196 -47.62 -19.99 7.46
C SER A 196 -47.10 -18.52 7.48
N PRO A 197 -47.65 -17.60 6.66
CA PRO A 197 -47.14 -16.24 6.44
C PRO A 197 -47.07 -15.31 7.67
N SER A 198 -47.78 -15.59 8.76
CA SER A 198 -47.93 -14.67 9.90
C SER A 198 -46.75 -14.63 10.87
N ILE A 199 -45.91 -15.68 10.89
CA ILE A 199 -44.78 -15.80 11.85
C ILE A 199 -43.55 -15.00 11.38
N TRP A 200 -43.49 -14.65 10.10
CA TRP A 200 -42.24 -14.20 9.46
C TRP A 200 -42.09 -12.68 9.35
N LYS A 201 -43.18 -11.92 9.35
CA LYS A 201 -43.11 -10.44 9.40
C LYS A 201 -42.32 -9.96 10.61
N THR A 202 -42.45 -10.66 11.74
CA THR A 202 -41.75 -10.32 12.99
C THR A 202 -40.27 -10.67 12.95
N LYS A 203 -39.86 -11.75 12.26
CA LYS A 203 -38.43 -12.14 12.14
C LYS A 203 -37.65 -11.32 11.11
N LEU A 204 -38.29 -10.89 10.02
CA LEU A 204 -37.61 -10.09 8.98
C LEU A 204 -37.25 -8.69 9.49
N LEU A 205 -38.10 -8.09 10.34
CA LEU A 205 -37.85 -6.80 10.97
C LEU A 205 -36.67 -6.82 11.97
N THR A 206 -36.27 -7.99 12.47
CA THR A 206 -35.13 -8.13 13.40
C THR A 206 -33.78 -8.30 12.69
N VAL A 207 -33.79 -8.65 11.40
CA VAL A 207 -32.55 -8.87 10.60
C VAL A 207 -32.16 -7.60 9.82
N LEU A 208 -33.10 -6.66 9.65
CA LEU A 208 -32.92 -5.42 8.89
C LEU A 208 -32.82 -4.15 9.77
N ALA A 209 -32.80 -4.30 11.10
CA ALA A 209 -32.48 -3.25 12.07
C ALA A 209 -31.08 -3.47 12.64
#